data_AF-A0A7V2WX01-F1
#
_entry.id   AF-A0A7V2WX01-F1
#
_cell.length_a   1.000
_cell.length_b   1.000
_cell.length_c   1.000
_cell.angle_alpha   90.00
_cell.angle_beta   90.00
_cell.angle_gamma   90.00
#
_symmetry.space_group_name_H-M   'P 1'
#
loop_
_entity.id
_entity.type
_entity.pdbx_description
1 polymer ?
#
loop_
_entity_poly.entity_id
_entity_poly.type
_entity_poly.pdbx_seq_one_letter_code
_entity_poly.pdbx_strand_id
1 'polypeptide(L)'
;MDILRRIAKQARVRDLLHAYLSRPNLSAEQVSWLRSWWNRWCRYCLVTKEKLDYMSPQWRAWPESVRVVLTDAVLSLDFAGFQFPGVVELKPDSGRALRFGSPLADGILRFAFPGATFHGSFFCEGPCEIGSADFNGVRFVADASFGGLTFKGNANFRGTLFEGGADFFDTKFHAGADFERGIFQGQTNFELARFAGCARTLSGKCCASFSGATFKAVVSFKSAYFGRSAFFRNTVFEKPAIFTHKLFSLMRLSSTRRSYGSMPDEQSSSVRFGGDVSFEHARFLDSAHFSGTIFDDEVDFSFTEFVDDAYFQNIISKMMDFSGVTFNKSSHFVKATFNGASRFFNTTFHGDANFAEATFESSANFTAVRFKAIAILDEACFSAGASFRHLTSKQIFSLRAVKFARMPDFIQAHFKEPPDLDLIEIGREAPGLSPEELTARWRALKRMAMQTGHHYYTALFAAEETKARRPIDLVQRPWAWVIGWIYQGLSNFGLSVGRPVAIWLASMLYLAMYYSFRSGNERVGNCVTLVTGDPDASGRVAAVLYSLKKALVVSGFAKVQGLNDFTDCLYNGNMPLDVLLVGIAHSTFSGLLILLFVLAIRNHMRAR
;
A
#
# COMPACT_ATOMS: atom_id res chain seq x y z
N MET A 1 -46.58 -51.65 -20.20
CA MET A 1 -45.84 -52.84 -19.71
C MET A 1 -44.32 -52.66 -19.76
N ASP A 2 -43.73 -52.25 -20.88
CA ASP A 2 -42.26 -52.13 -20.99
C ASP A 2 -41.67 -50.97 -20.16
N ILE A 3 -42.42 -49.87 -20.02
CA ILE A 3 -42.11 -48.76 -19.10
C ILE A 3 -42.21 -49.19 -17.64
N LEU A 4 -43.23 -49.97 -17.26
CA LEU A 4 -43.41 -50.52 -15.90
C LEU A 4 -42.32 -51.55 -15.55
N ARG A 5 -41.85 -52.37 -16.52
CA ARG A 5 -40.66 -53.23 -16.36
C ARG A 5 -39.36 -52.44 -16.19
N ARG A 6 -39.27 -51.25 -16.79
CA ARG A 6 -38.13 -50.32 -16.64
C ARG A 6 -38.18 -49.55 -15.32
N ILE A 7 -39.37 -49.24 -14.80
CA ILE A 7 -39.58 -48.70 -13.45
C ILE A 7 -39.25 -49.77 -12.39
N ALA A 8 -39.57 -51.05 -12.63
CA ALA A 8 -39.12 -52.16 -11.78
C ALA A 8 -37.58 -52.32 -11.77
N LYS A 9 -36.87 -51.89 -12.82
CA LYS A 9 -35.40 -51.74 -12.77
C LYS A 9 -34.95 -50.58 -11.86
N GLN A 10 -35.73 -49.51 -11.70
CA GLN A 10 -35.42 -48.41 -10.78
C GLN A 10 -35.51 -48.83 -9.31
N ALA A 11 -36.45 -49.72 -8.95
CA ALA A 11 -36.48 -50.35 -7.62
C ALA A 11 -35.17 -51.13 -7.37
N ARG A 12 -34.73 -51.95 -8.33
CA ARG A 12 -33.40 -52.60 -8.29
C ARG A 12 -32.22 -51.62 -8.24
N VAL A 13 -32.29 -50.45 -8.87
CA VAL A 13 -31.25 -49.40 -8.82
C VAL A 13 -31.15 -48.81 -7.41
N ARG A 14 -32.30 -48.48 -6.79
CA ARG A 14 -32.38 -48.03 -5.40
C ARG A 14 -31.83 -49.11 -4.46
N ASP A 15 -32.19 -50.37 -4.69
CA ASP A 15 -31.70 -51.50 -3.89
C ASP A 15 -30.19 -51.74 -4.06
N LEU A 16 -29.62 -51.50 -5.26
CA LEU A 16 -28.19 -51.63 -5.54
C LEU A 16 -27.37 -50.48 -4.95
N LEU A 17 -27.87 -49.24 -5.00
CA LEU A 17 -27.22 -48.10 -4.34
C LEU A 17 -27.32 -48.24 -2.81
N HIS A 18 -28.48 -48.68 -2.29
CA HIS A 18 -28.60 -49.06 -0.87
C HIS A 18 -27.67 -50.23 -0.53
N ALA A 19 -27.52 -51.24 -1.38
CA ALA A 19 -26.59 -52.36 -1.16
C ALA A 19 -25.12 -51.90 -1.15
N TYR A 20 -24.76 -50.92 -1.98
CA TYR A 20 -23.44 -50.28 -1.96
C TYR A 20 -23.23 -49.47 -0.68
N LEU A 21 -24.21 -48.63 -0.30
CA LEU A 21 -24.16 -47.82 0.92
C LEU A 21 -24.20 -48.64 2.22
N SER A 22 -24.76 -49.85 2.18
CA SER A 22 -24.89 -50.75 3.35
C SER A 22 -23.78 -51.80 3.48
N ARG A 23 -22.90 -51.97 2.48
CA ARG A 23 -21.79 -52.94 2.51
C ARG A 23 -20.44 -52.28 2.22
N PRO A 24 -19.68 -51.88 3.25
CA PRO A 24 -18.41 -51.17 3.07
C PRO A 24 -17.25 -52.02 2.50
N ASN A 25 -17.38 -53.36 2.44
CA ASN A 25 -16.32 -54.28 2.01
C ASN A 25 -16.61 -54.93 0.64
N LEU A 26 -16.70 -54.13 -0.42
CA LEU A 26 -16.79 -54.64 -1.81
C LEU A 26 -15.38 -54.79 -2.40
N SER A 27 -15.15 -55.83 -3.21
CA SER A 27 -13.88 -55.98 -3.93
C SER A 27 -13.72 -54.91 -5.03
N ALA A 28 -12.47 -54.63 -5.44
CA ALA A 28 -12.21 -53.64 -6.50
C ALA A 28 -12.94 -53.97 -7.82
N GLU A 29 -13.08 -55.26 -8.15
CA GLU A 29 -13.84 -55.71 -9.32
C GLU A 29 -15.34 -55.45 -9.17
N GLN A 30 -15.91 -55.68 -7.98
CA GLN A 30 -17.31 -55.39 -7.70
C GLN A 30 -17.61 -53.89 -7.79
N VAL A 31 -16.73 -53.05 -7.25
CA VAL A 31 -16.85 -51.59 -7.34
C VAL A 31 -16.73 -51.11 -8.79
N SER A 32 -15.79 -51.65 -9.56
CA SER A 32 -15.60 -51.33 -10.98
C SER A 32 -16.83 -51.74 -11.82
N TRP A 33 -17.35 -52.95 -11.58
CA TRP A 33 -18.56 -53.43 -12.24
C TRP A 33 -19.78 -52.56 -11.91
N LEU A 34 -19.99 -52.26 -10.62
CA LEU A 34 -21.08 -51.40 -10.14
C LEU A 34 -20.99 -50.00 -10.76
N ARG A 35 -19.79 -49.40 -10.76
CA ARG A 35 -19.52 -48.09 -11.38
C ARG A 35 -19.82 -48.10 -12.88
N SER A 36 -19.32 -49.10 -13.61
CA SER A 36 -19.54 -49.25 -15.05
C SER A 36 -21.01 -49.46 -15.40
N TRP A 37 -21.72 -50.26 -14.60
CA TRP A 37 -23.16 -50.46 -14.75
C TRP A 37 -23.94 -49.17 -14.45
N TRP A 38 -23.66 -48.52 -13.32
CA TRP A 38 -24.28 -47.28 -12.88
C TRP A 38 -24.09 -46.16 -13.92
N ASN A 39 -22.87 -45.92 -14.36
CA ASN A 39 -22.57 -44.90 -15.37
C ASN A 39 -23.22 -45.20 -16.74
N ARG A 40 -23.45 -46.47 -17.09
CA ARG A 40 -24.24 -46.82 -18.28
C ARG A 40 -25.72 -46.51 -18.08
N TRP A 41 -26.26 -46.83 -16.90
CA TRP A 41 -27.63 -46.49 -16.55
C TRP A 41 -27.85 -44.97 -16.51
N CYS A 42 -26.95 -44.21 -15.90
CA CYS A 42 -27.01 -42.73 -15.86
C CYS A 42 -26.97 -42.12 -17.25
N ARG A 43 -26.04 -42.56 -18.13
CA ARG A 43 -26.01 -42.12 -19.53
C ARG A 43 -27.30 -42.41 -20.25
N TYR A 44 -27.86 -43.60 -20.07
CA TYR A 44 -29.17 -43.95 -20.62
C TYR A 44 -30.27 -43.00 -20.09
N CYS A 45 -30.29 -42.72 -18.79
CA CYS A 45 -31.26 -41.81 -18.18
C CYS A 45 -31.14 -40.37 -18.70
N LEU A 46 -29.93 -39.82 -18.81
CA LEU A 46 -29.69 -38.47 -19.32
C LEU A 46 -30.16 -38.32 -20.78
N VAL A 47 -29.75 -39.26 -21.65
CA VAL A 47 -30.14 -39.26 -23.08
C VAL A 47 -31.64 -39.48 -23.26
N THR A 48 -32.26 -40.33 -22.44
CA THR A 48 -33.70 -40.59 -22.54
C THR A 48 -34.52 -39.41 -22.04
N LYS A 49 -34.06 -38.75 -20.96
CA LYS A 49 -34.69 -37.54 -20.42
C LYS A 49 -34.72 -36.44 -21.50
N GLU A 50 -33.59 -36.08 -22.10
CA GLU A 50 -33.54 -35.04 -23.17
C GLU A 50 -34.47 -35.29 -24.36
N LYS A 51 -34.82 -36.54 -24.65
CA LYS A 51 -35.69 -36.92 -25.78
C LYS A 51 -37.18 -36.93 -25.45
N LEU A 52 -37.56 -36.74 -24.19
CA LEU A 52 -38.95 -36.68 -23.75
C LEU A 52 -39.48 -35.25 -23.87
N ASP A 53 -40.65 -35.10 -24.48
CA ASP A 53 -41.33 -33.81 -24.57
C ASP A 53 -41.75 -33.33 -23.16
N TYR A 54 -41.45 -32.08 -22.83
CA TYR A 54 -41.58 -31.46 -21.50
C TYR A 54 -43.02 -31.53 -20.93
N MET A 55 -44.02 -31.69 -21.78
CA MET A 55 -45.43 -31.82 -21.36
C MET A 55 -45.96 -33.26 -21.38
N SER A 56 -45.14 -34.23 -21.80
CA SER A 56 -45.57 -35.62 -21.91
C SER A 56 -45.85 -36.22 -20.51
N PRO A 57 -46.83 -37.14 -20.38
CA PRO A 57 -47.07 -37.87 -19.13
C PRO A 57 -45.83 -38.63 -18.64
N GLN A 58 -44.93 -39.00 -19.56
CA GLN A 58 -43.68 -39.71 -19.28
C GLN A 58 -42.61 -38.79 -18.72
N TRP A 59 -42.56 -37.53 -19.17
CA TRP A 59 -41.72 -36.49 -18.55
C TRP A 59 -42.24 -36.11 -17.16
N ARG A 60 -43.56 -35.92 -16.99
CA ARG A 60 -44.19 -35.63 -15.68
C ARG A 60 -44.09 -36.79 -14.70
N ALA A 61 -44.12 -38.03 -15.19
CA ALA A 61 -43.89 -39.22 -14.37
C ALA A 61 -42.39 -39.54 -14.19
N TRP A 62 -41.49 -38.79 -14.84
CA TRP A 62 -40.07 -38.91 -14.60
C TRP A 62 -39.79 -38.35 -13.20
N PRO A 63 -39.10 -39.08 -12.31
CA PRO A 63 -38.81 -38.58 -10.98
C PRO A 63 -38.05 -37.26 -11.13
N GLU A 64 -38.63 -36.16 -10.64
CA GLU A 64 -38.10 -34.79 -10.80
C GLU A 64 -36.68 -34.63 -10.22
N SER A 65 -36.25 -35.58 -9.40
CA SER A 65 -34.85 -35.76 -9.02
C SER A 65 -34.62 -37.23 -8.70
N VAL A 66 -33.59 -37.86 -9.26
CA VAL A 66 -32.96 -39.00 -8.60
C VAL A 66 -32.29 -38.41 -7.36
N ARG A 67 -33.07 -38.25 -6.28
CA ARG A 67 -32.57 -37.72 -5.01
C ARG A 67 -31.74 -38.81 -4.35
N VAL A 68 -30.43 -38.59 -4.29
CA VAL A 68 -29.54 -39.47 -3.52
C VAL A 68 -29.45 -38.85 -2.12
N VAL A 69 -30.11 -39.48 -1.15
CA VAL A 69 -30.06 -39.08 0.26
C VAL A 69 -29.00 -39.94 0.95
N LEU A 70 -27.98 -39.29 1.51
CA LEU A 70 -26.96 -39.96 2.33
C LEU A 70 -27.23 -39.64 3.81
N THR A 71 -27.34 -40.68 4.65
CA THR A 71 -27.67 -40.56 6.08
C THR A 71 -26.52 -41.07 6.99
N ASP A 72 -26.65 -40.85 8.30
CA ASP A 72 -25.62 -40.96 9.36
C ASP A 72 -24.90 -42.34 9.50
N ALA A 73 -25.24 -43.34 8.70
CA ALA A 73 -24.75 -44.72 8.84
C ALA A 73 -23.42 -45.03 8.13
N VAL A 74 -22.79 -44.08 7.43
CA VAL A 74 -21.67 -44.39 6.52
C VAL A 74 -20.32 -43.85 7.02
N LEU A 75 -19.45 -44.78 7.41
CA LEU A 75 -18.09 -44.50 7.91
C LEU A 75 -17.16 -43.99 6.79
N SER A 76 -17.32 -44.42 5.53
CA SER A 76 -16.56 -43.93 4.37
C SER A 76 -17.32 -44.11 3.04
N LEU A 77 -17.16 -43.17 2.12
CA LEU A 77 -17.82 -43.16 0.80
C LEU A 77 -16.79 -42.89 -0.30
N ASP A 78 -16.70 -43.78 -1.29
CA ASP A 78 -15.85 -43.58 -2.47
C ASP A 78 -16.66 -43.74 -3.78
N PHE A 79 -17.09 -42.60 -4.32
CA PHE A 79 -17.80 -42.50 -5.57
C PHE A 79 -16.89 -42.01 -6.72
N ALA A 80 -15.61 -42.40 -6.71
CA ALA A 80 -14.68 -42.05 -7.78
C ALA A 80 -15.27 -42.32 -9.18
N GLY A 81 -15.32 -41.29 -10.03
CA GLY A 81 -15.79 -41.39 -11.42
C GLY A 81 -17.28 -41.75 -11.60
N PHE A 82 -18.10 -41.70 -10.55
CA PHE A 82 -19.55 -41.91 -10.67
C PHE A 82 -20.24 -40.68 -11.29
N GLN A 83 -21.35 -40.91 -12.00
CA GLN A 83 -22.21 -39.85 -12.51
C GLN A 83 -23.51 -39.77 -11.70
N PHE A 84 -23.92 -38.57 -11.30
CA PHE A 84 -25.15 -38.33 -10.56
C PHE A 84 -26.13 -37.53 -11.43
N PRO A 85 -27.17 -38.17 -12.01
CA PRO A 85 -28.07 -37.51 -12.96
C PRO A 85 -29.13 -36.61 -12.30
N GLY A 86 -29.28 -36.68 -10.98
CA GLY A 86 -30.25 -35.92 -10.20
C GLY A 86 -29.61 -35.19 -9.04
N VAL A 87 -30.46 -34.55 -8.22
CA VAL A 87 -30.04 -33.83 -7.02
C VAL A 87 -29.38 -34.78 -6.02
N VAL A 88 -28.22 -34.39 -5.50
CA VAL A 88 -27.56 -35.10 -4.41
C VAL A 88 -27.70 -34.27 -3.15
N GLU A 89 -28.37 -34.84 -2.15
CA GLU A 89 -28.74 -34.18 -0.91
C GLU A 89 -28.15 -34.95 0.27
N LEU A 90 -27.38 -34.25 1.09
CA LEU A 90 -26.90 -34.78 2.36
C LEU A 90 -27.89 -34.36 3.46
N LYS A 91 -28.50 -35.33 4.14
CA LYS A 91 -29.57 -35.08 5.12
C LYS A 91 -29.30 -35.74 6.48
N PRO A 92 -29.34 -34.99 7.61
CA PRO A 92 -29.21 -35.56 8.94
C PRO A 92 -30.49 -36.29 9.33
N ASP A 93 -30.36 -37.52 9.85
CA ASP A 93 -31.52 -38.35 10.20
C ASP A 93 -32.21 -37.91 11.51
N SER A 94 -31.52 -37.18 12.40
CA SER A 94 -31.95 -37.01 13.80
C SER A 94 -31.82 -35.61 14.39
N GLY A 95 -31.68 -34.56 13.57
CA GLY A 95 -31.47 -33.18 14.06
C GLY A 95 -30.10 -32.95 14.73
N ARG A 96 -29.23 -33.96 14.71
CA ARG A 96 -27.80 -33.87 15.06
C ARG A 96 -26.99 -33.57 13.80
N ALA A 97 -25.80 -32.99 13.96
CA ALA A 97 -24.93 -32.71 12.82
C ALA A 97 -24.49 -34.02 12.14
N LEU A 98 -24.61 -34.09 10.81
CA LEU A 98 -24.05 -35.17 10.00
C LEU A 98 -22.54 -35.23 10.23
N ARG A 99 -22.01 -36.38 10.62
CA ARG A 99 -20.58 -36.56 10.90
C ARG A 99 -19.99 -37.64 10.01
N PHE A 100 -19.16 -37.22 9.06
CA PHE A 100 -18.42 -38.13 8.19
C PHE A 100 -16.96 -38.28 8.64
N GLY A 101 -16.61 -39.43 9.22
CA GLY A 101 -15.23 -39.79 9.60
C GLY A 101 -14.67 -39.02 10.82
N SER A 102 -13.62 -39.57 11.45
CA SER A 102 -12.83 -38.88 12.47
C SER A 102 -11.46 -38.45 11.90
N PRO A 103 -10.86 -37.33 12.36
CA PRO A 103 -9.58 -36.84 11.81
C PRO A 103 -8.34 -37.68 12.17
N LEU A 104 -8.48 -38.73 13.00
CA LEU A 104 -7.39 -39.20 13.87
C LEU A 104 -7.00 -40.69 13.75
N ALA A 105 -7.49 -41.45 12.78
CA ALA A 105 -7.04 -42.82 12.58
C ALA A 105 -6.88 -43.17 11.08
N ASP A 106 -5.64 -43.39 10.67
CA ASP A 106 -5.22 -44.25 9.57
C ASP A 106 -6.07 -44.24 8.27
N GLY A 107 -5.86 -43.20 7.45
CA GLY A 107 -5.72 -43.32 5.99
C GLY A 107 -6.93 -43.67 5.11
N ILE A 108 -8.04 -44.21 5.63
CA ILE A 108 -9.12 -44.77 4.78
C ILE A 108 -10.52 -44.45 5.31
N LEU A 109 -10.82 -43.18 5.63
CA LEU A 109 -12.20 -42.71 5.71
C LEU A 109 -12.31 -41.39 4.94
N ARG A 110 -12.93 -41.43 3.76
CA ARG A 110 -13.02 -40.28 2.84
C ARG A 110 -14.48 -40.07 2.47
N PHE A 111 -14.90 -38.81 2.42
CA PHE A 111 -16.02 -38.39 1.58
C PHE A 111 -15.41 -38.12 0.19
N ALA A 112 -15.28 -39.15 -0.63
CA ALA A 112 -14.51 -39.13 -1.87
C ALA A 112 -15.42 -39.23 -3.10
N PHE A 113 -15.25 -38.30 -4.02
CA PHE A 113 -15.90 -38.22 -5.32
C PHE A 113 -14.91 -37.98 -6.46
N PRO A 114 -13.64 -38.42 -6.42
CA PRO A 114 -12.66 -37.94 -7.39
C PRO A 114 -13.07 -38.27 -8.83
N GLY A 115 -13.07 -37.27 -9.71
CA GLY A 115 -13.52 -37.39 -11.10
C GLY A 115 -15.02 -37.65 -11.30
N ALA A 116 -15.85 -37.54 -10.25
CA ALA A 116 -17.29 -37.69 -10.38
C ALA A 116 -17.93 -36.52 -11.14
N THR A 117 -19.13 -36.73 -11.68
CA THR A 117 -19.90 -35.68 -12.36
C THR A 117 -21.29 -35.57 -11.76
N PHE A 118 -21.66 -34.38 -11.29
CA PHE A 118 -22.97 -34.05 -10.76
C PHE A 118 -23.75 -33.25 -11.79
N HIS A 119 -24.79 -33.85 -12.37
CA HIS A 119 -25.70 -33.19 -13.31
C HIS A 119 -26.85 -32.46 -12.63
N GLY A 120 -27.28 -32.91 -11.45
CA GLY A 120 -28.19 -32.18 -10.57
C GLY A 120 -27.45 -31.45 -9.46
N SER A 121 -28.16 -30.58 -8.75
CA SER A 121 -27.58 -29.76 -7.69
C SER A 121 -27.03 -30.61 -6.54
N PHE A 122 -25.97 -30.13 -5.90
CA PHE A 122 -25.40 -30.72 -4.69
C PHE A 122 -25.65 -29.77 -3.52
N PHE A 123 -26.27 -30.24 -2.43
CA PHE A 123 -26.46 -29.44 -1.22
C PHE A 123 -26.50 -30.27 0.06
N CYS A 124 -26.20 -29.65 1.20
CA CYS A 124 -26.34 -30.24 2.54
C CYS A 124 -27.46 -29.52 3.32
N GLU A 125 -28.44 -30.27 3.84
CA GLU A 125 -29.45 -29.71 4.76
C GLU A 125 -28.92 -29.72 6.20
N GLY A 126 -28.64 -28.54 6.77
CA GLY A 126 -28.27 -28.40 8.19
C GLY A 126 -26.76 -28.42 8.47
N PRO A 127 -26.34 -28.43 9.76
CA PRO A 127 -24.93 -28.42 10.11
C PRO A 127 -24.29 -29.76 9.77
N CYS A 128 -23.38 -29.79 8.80
CA CYS A 128 -22.66 -31.00 8.43
C CYS A 128 -21.16 -30.84 8.74
N GLU A 129 -20.62 -31.77 9.52
CA GLU A 129 -19.20 -31.87 9.88
C GLU A 129 -18.55 -32.99 9.07
N ILE A 130 -17.72 -32.62 8.11
CA ILE A 130 -16.98 -33.55 7.28
C ILE A 130 -15.55 -33.67 7.81
N GLY A 131 -15.06 -34.89 7.99
CA GLY A 131 -13.66 -35.19 8.28
C GLY A 131 -12.78 -34.76 7.12
N SER A 132 -12.36 -35.69 6.26
CA SER A 132 -11.63 -35.34 5.02
C SER A 132 -12.52 -35.54 3.79
N ALA A 133 -12.44 -34.62 2.84
CA ALA A 133 -13.22 -34.64 1.61
C ALA A 133 -12.31 -34.59 0.38
N ASP A 134 -12.61 -35.43 -0.61
CA ASP A 134 -11.86 -35.50 -1.86
C ASP A 134 -12.79 -35.32 -3.06
N PHE A 135 -12.83 -34.09 -3.57
CA PHE A 135 -13.52 -33.68 -4.78
C PHE A 135 -12.55 -33.47 -5.95
N ASN A 136 -11.37 -34.09 -5.93
CA ASN A 136 -10.38 -33.89 -7.00
C ASN A 136 -10.98 -34.15 -8.39
N GLY A 137 -10.89 -33.18 -9.31
CA GLY A 137 -11.37 -33.33 -10.67
C GLY A 137 -12.90 -33.51 -10.80
N VAL A 138 -13.68 -33.21 -9.76
CA VAL A 138 -15.15 -33.29 -9.83
C VAL A 138 -15.70 -32.23 -10.75
N ARG A 139 -16.72 -32.60 -11.53
CA ARG A 139 -17.49 -31.70 -12.37
C ARG A 139 -18.90 -31.49 -11.80
N PHE A 140 -19.22 -30.28 -11.38
CA PHE A 140 -20.57 -29.84 -11.00
C PHE A 140 -21.20 -29.09 -12.16
N VAL A 141 -22.12 -29.74 -12.88
CA VAL A 141 -22.83 -29.14 -14.03
C VAL A 141 -23.91 -28.17 -13.54
N ALA A 142 -24.62 -28.53 -12.47
CA ALA A 142 -25.59 -27.69 -11.78
C ALA A 142 -24.97 -27.06 -10.51
N ASP A 143 -25.74 -26.23 -9.82
CA ASP A 143 -25.29 -25.51 -8.62
C ASP A 143 -24.84 -26.46 -7.50
N ALA A 144 -23.73 -26.12 -6.86
CA ALA A 144 -23.15 -26.87 -5.76
C ALA A 144 -23.04 -25.96 -4.52
N SER A 145 -23.83 -26.24 -3.50
CA SER A 145 -23.80 -25.55 -2.21
C SER A 145 -23.09 -26.39 -1.15
N PHE A 146 -22.05 -25.78 -0.61
CA PHE A 146 -21.25 -26.17 0.55
C PHE A 146 -21.46 -25.18 1.71
N GLY A 147 -22.49 -24.32 1.63
CA GLY A 147 -22.76 -23.29 2.62
C GLY A 147 -22.96 -23.87 4.03
N GLY A 148 -22.33 -23.24 5.02
CA GLY A 148 -22.40 -23.65 6.43
C GLY A 148 -21.65 -24.95 6.78
N LEU A 149 -21.05 -25.63 5.79
CA LEU A 149 -20.32 -26.88 6.03
C LEU A 149 -19.06 -26.65 6.87
N THR A 150 -18.72 -27.64 7.69
CA THR A 150 -17.49 -27.64 8.48
C THR A 150 -16.59 -28.81 8.07
N PHE A 151 -15.48 -28.51 7.39
CA PHE A 151 -14.42 -29.47 7.08
C PHE A 151 -13.39 -29.50 8.23
N LYS A 152 -13.38 -30.57 9.02
CA LYS A 152 -12.45 -30.78 10.14
C LYS A 152 -11.05 -31.23 9.67
N GLY A 153 -11.01 -32.01 8.60
CA GLY A 153 -9.82 -32.48 7.88
C GLY A 153 -9.67 -31.81 6.51
N ASN A 154 -8.80 -32.36 5.67
CA ASN A 154 -8.44 -31.71 4.40
C ASN A 154 -9.60 -31.77 3.40
N ALA A 155 -9.85 -30.66 2.73
CA ALA A 155 -10.85 -30.54 1.67
C ALA A 155 -10.15 -30.30 0.33
N ASN A 156 -10.13 -31.34 -0.51
CA ASN A 156 -9.44 -31.32 -1.80
C ASN A 156 -10.44 -31.05 -2.93
N PHE A 157 -10.42 -29.84 -3.49
CA PHE A 157 -11.16 -29.39 -4.67
C PHE A 157 -10.23 -29.16 -5.87
N ARG A 158 -9.03 -29.75 -5.87
CA ARG A 158 -8.05 -29.54 -6.94
C ARG A 158 -8.62 -29.97 -8.30
N GLY A 159 -8.50 -29.12 -9.31
CA GLY A 159 -8.95 -29.40 -10.68
C GLY A 159 -10.46 -29.55 -10.82
N THR A 160 -11.25 -29.12 -9.83
CA THR A 160 -12.71 -29.14 -9.93
C THR A 160 -13.22 -28.20 -11.00
N LEU A 161 -14.34 -28.57 -11.63
CA LEU A 161 -15.03 -27.75 -12.61
C LEU A 161 -16.45 -27.47 -12.09
N PHE A 162 -16.72 -26.22 -11.73
CA PHE A 162 -18.04 -25.72 -11.38
C PHE A 162 -18.64 -24.99 -12.58
N GLU A 163 -19.53 -25.65 -13.32
CA GLU A 163 -20.28 -25.01 -14.43
C GLU A 163 -21.47 -24.21 -13.89
N GLY A 164 -22.16 -24.77 -12.89
CA GLY A 164 -23.15 -24.07 -12.08
C GLY A 164 -22.50 -23.19 -11.00
N GLY A 165 -23.33 -22.49 -10.23
CA GLY A 165 -22.89 -21.68 -9.10
C GLY A 165 -22.25 -22.53 -8.00
N ALA A 166 -21.22 -21.99 -7.35
CA ALA A 166 -20.51 -22.65 -6.25
C ALA A 166 -20.63 -21.81 -4.97
N ASP A 167 -21.39 -22.31 -4.01
CA ASP A 167 -21.68 -21.59 -2.77
C ASP A 167 -20.91 -22.17 -1.60
N PHE A 168 -20.03 -21.39 -1.01
CA PHE A 168 -19.22 -21.67 0.19
C PHE A 168 -19.50 -20.65 1.30
N PHE A 169 -20.71 -20.09 1.34
CA PHE A 169 -21.14 -19.14 2.36
C PHE A 169 -20.98 -19.70 3.77
N ASP A 170 -20.28 -18.99 4.67
CA ASP A 170 -20.00 -19.43 6.05
C ASP A 170 -19.43 -20.86 6.15
N THR A 171 -18.73 -21.33 5.11
CA THR A 171 -18.05 -22.63 5.14
C THR A 171 -16.78 -22.54 6.00
N LYS A 172 -16.55 -23.53 6.86
CA LYS A 172 -15.44 -23.57 7.82
C LYS A 172 -14.44 -24.66 7.43
N PHE A 173 -13.26 -24.27 6.96
CA PHE A 173 -12.12 -25.15 6.70
C PHE A 173 -11.14 -25.11 7.87
N HIS A 174 -11.20 -26.11 8.76
CA HIS A 174 -10.28 -26.22 9.90
C HIS A 174 -8.89 -26.72 9.50
N ALA A 175 -8.79 -27.58 8.49
CA ALA A 175 -7.52 -28.04 7.91
C ALA A 175 -7.26 -27.38 6.55
N GLY A 176 -6.47 -28.01 5.67
CA GLY A 176 -6.14 -27.47 4.35
C GLY A 176 -7.32 -27.49 3.39
N ALA A 177 -7.48 -26.45 2.58
CA ALA A 177 -8.45 -26.36 1.50
C ALA A 177 -7.72 -26.09 0.18
N ASP A 178 -7.76 -27.06 -0.74
CA ASP A 178 -7.03 -27.03 -2.00
C ASP A 178 -8.00 -26.85 -3.18
N PHE A 179 -8.04 -25.66 -3.77
CA PHE A 179 -8.77 -25.31 -4.99
C PHE A 179 -7.84 -25.14 -6.20
N GLU A 180 -6.61 -25.67 -6.14
CA GLU A 180 -5.63 -25.49 -7.21
C GLU A 180 -6.16 -25.96 -8.57
N ARG A 181 -5.97 -25.13 -9.59
CA ARG A 181 -6.44 -25.41 -10.97
C ARG A 181 -7.94 -25.64 -11.09
N GLY A 182 -8.74 -25.24 -10.09
CA GLY A 182 -10.19 -25.25 -10.18
C GLY A 182 -10.69 -24.26 -11.23
N ILE A 183 -11.79 -24.59 -11.91
CA ILE A 183 -12.43 -23.74 -12.92
C ILE A 183 -13.85 -23.45 -12.45
N PHE A 184 -14.15 -22.18 -12.19
CA PHE A 184 -15.44 -21.70 -11.72
C PHE A 184 -16.12 -20.90 -12.83
N GLN A 185 -17.01 -21.54 -13.59
CA GLN A 185 -17.78 -20.88 -14.64
C GLN A 185 -19.03 -20.17 -14.09
N GLY A 186 -19.65 -20.72 -13.05
CA GLY A 186 -20.74 -20.08 -12.33
C GLY A 186 -20.29 -19.15 -11.20
N GLN A 187 -21.20 -18.32 -10.71
CA GLN A 187 -20.92 -17.39 -9.60
C GLN A 187 -20.41 -18.15 -8.38
N THR A 188 -19.37 -17.62 -7.74
CA THR A 188 -18.73 -18.28 -6.59
C THR A 188 -18.82 -17.41 -5.35
N ASN A 189 -19.35 -17.97 -4.27
CA ASN A 189 -19.61 -17.26 -3.03
C ASN A 189 -18.75 -17.84 -1.90
N PHE A 190 -17.68 -17.15 -1.50
CA PHE A 190 -16.89 -17.44 -0.30
C PHE A 190 -17.19 -16.42 0.82
N GLU A 191 -18.35 -15.76 0.80
CA GLU A 191 -18.68 -14.79 1.82
C GLU A 191 -18.74 -15.44 3.21
N LEU A 192 -18.11 -14.80 4.20
CA LEU A 192 -17.95 -15.33 5.56
C LEU A 192 -17.22 -16.68 5.66
N ALA A 193 -16.66 -17.21 4.56
CA ALA A 193 -15.90 -18.46 4.61
C ALA A 193 -14.66 -18.30 5.49
N ARG A 194 -14.36 -19.34 6.28
CA ARG A 194 -13.25 -19.34 7.25
C ARG A 194 -12.24 -20.42 6.90
N PHE A 195 -11.06 -20.00 6.46
CA PHE A 195 -9.91 -20.84 6.18
C PHE A 195 -8.94 -20.79 7.36
N ALA A 196 -9.21 -21.57 8.42
CA ALA A 196 -8.47 -21.50 9.67
C ALA A 196 -7.14 -22.29 9.65
N GLY A 197 -7.06 -23.36 8.86
CA GLY A 197 -5.87 -24.18 8.57
C GLY A 197 -4.93 -24.53 9.74
N CYS A 198 -5.08 -25.71 10.36
CA CYS A 198 -4.12 -26.84 10.35
C CYS A 198 -4.57 -27.94 11.35
N ALA A 199 -4.85 -29.16 10.86
CA ALA A 199 -4.72 -30.39 11.62
C ALA A 199 -3.46 -31.10 11.10
N ARG A 200 -2.57 -31.58 11.99
CA ARG A 200 -1.27 -32.18 11.63
C ARG A 200 -1.46 -33.24 10.52
N THR A 201 -0.94 -32.97 9.32
CA THR A 201 -0.76 -34.00 8.28
C THR A 201 0.65 -33.97 7.69
N LEU A 202 1.12 -35.16 7.29
CA LEU A 202 2.47 -35.51 6.87
C LEU A 202 3.03 -34.77 5.62
N SER A 203 2.23 -33.95 4.93
CA SER A 203 2.65 -33.26 3.69
C SER A 203 3.04 -31.77 3.84
N GLY A 204 2.97 -31.20 5.05
CA GLY A 204 3.60 -29.90 5.37
C GLY A 204 2.99 -28.64 4.75
N LYS A 205 1.91 -28.70 3.94
CA LYS A 205 1.24 -27.51 3.38
C LYS A 205 -0.19 -27.37 3.93
N CYS A 206 -0.32 -26.65 5.06
CA CYS A 206 -1.60 -26.28 5.67
C CYS A 206 -2.01 -24.85 5.24
N CYS A 207 -2.51 -24.68 4.02
CA CYS A 207 -2.88 -23.36 3.49
C CYS A 207 -4.15 -23.44 2.64
N ALA A 208 -4.84 -22.31 2.45
CA ALA A 208 -5.86 -22.19 1.42
C ALA A 208 -5.17 -21.92 0.08
N SER A 209 -5.27 -22.85 -0.88
CA SER A 209 -4.62 -22.68 -2.19
C SER A 209 -5.68 -22.55 -3.28
N PHE A 210 -5.62 -21.47 -4.03
CA PHE A 210 -6.36 -21.21 -5.27
C PHE A 210 -5.41 -21.14 -6.46
N SER A 211 -4.17 -21.62 -6.30
CA SER A 211 -3.12 -21.43 -7.30
C SER A 211 -3.49 -22.06 -8.64
N GLY A 212 -3.39 -21.28 -9.72
CA GLY A 212 -3.78 -21.68 -11.07
C GLY A 212 -5.29 -21.83 -11.29
N ALA A 213 -6.13 -21.43 -10.33
CA ALA A 213 -7.58 -21.45 -10.51
C ALA A 213 -8.03 -20.38 -11.52
N THR A 214 -9.20 -20.57 -12.11
CA THR A 214 -9.81 -19.63 -13.05
C THR A 214 -11.26 -19.36 -12.64
N PHE A 215 -11.57 -18.11 -12.32
CA PHE A 215 -12.92 -17.64 -12.03
C PHE A 215 -13.47 -16.91 -13.26
N LYS A 216 -14.39 -17.53 -14.00
CA LYS A 216 -15.02 -16.96 -15.19
C LYS A 216 -16.29 -16.16 -14.90
N ALA A 217 -16.80 -16.27 -13.68
CA ALA A 217 -17.89 -15.47 -13.14
C ALA A 217 -17.45 -14.73 -11.87
N VAL A 218 -18.34 -13.86 -11.36
CA VAL A 218 -18.09 -13.07 -10.16
C VAL A 218 -17.74 -14.00 -9.00
N VAL A 219 -16.68 -13.64 -8.26
CA VAL A 219 -16.30 -14.31 -7.01
C VAL A 219 -16.31 -13.31 -5.86
N SER A 220 -17.02 -13.65 -4.79
CA SER A 220 -17.09 -12.85 -3.57
C SER A 220 -16.37 -13.54 -2.43
N PHE A 221 -15.33 -12.90 -1.90
CA PHE A 221 -14.66 -13.26 -0.65
C PHE A 221 -15.02 -12.29 0.47
N LYS A 222 -16.19 -11.65 0.38
CA LYS A 222 -16.61 -10.61 1.33
C LYS A 222 -16.63 -11.14 2.76
N SER A 223 -15.94 -10.45 3.65
CA SER A 223 -15.77 -10.88 5.06
C SER A 223 -15.18 -12.29 5.23
N ALA A 224 -14.49 -12.84 4.23
CA ALA A 224 -13.78 -14.09 4.36
C ALA A 224 -12.56 -13.93 5.29
N TYR A 225 -12.25 -14.99 6.03
CA TYR A 225 -11.12 -15.04 6.95
C TYR A 225 -10.13 -16.12 6.55
N PHE A 226 -8.88 -15.72 6.29
CA PHE A 226 -7.76 -16.62 6.03
C PHE A 226 -6.83 -16.59 7.24
N GLY A 227 -6.95 -17.55 8.15
CA GLY A 227 -6.18 -17.56 9.40
C GLY A 227 -4.70 -17.94 9.24
N ARG A 228 -4.32 -18.44 8.06
CA ARG A 228 -2.95 -18.80 7.67
C ARG A 228 -2.70 -18.30 6.24
N SER A 229 -1.57 -18.70 5.66
CA SER A 229 -1.21 -18.33 4.30
C SER A 229 -2.27 -18.71 3.27
N ALA A 230 -2.45 -17.83 2.29
CA ALA A 230 -3.38 -18.01 1.18
C ALA A 230 -2.65 -17.80 -0.15
N PHE A 231 -2.79 -18.74 -1.08
CA PHE A 231 -2.07 -18.73 -2.35
C PHE A 231 -3.02 -18.55 -3.53
N PHE A 232 -2.86 -17.47 -4.27
CA PHE A 232 -3.59 -17.14 -5.51
C PHE A 232 -2.63 -17.05 -6.70
N ARG A 233 -1.49 -17.75 -6.66
CA ARG A 233 -0.47 -17.67 -7.71
C ARG A 233 -1.01 -18.15 -9.05
N ASN A 234 -0.72 -17.42 -10.13
CA ASN A 234 -1.23 -17.73 -11.47
C ASN A 234 -2.77 -17.87 -11.54
N THR A 235 -3.51 -17.24 -10.62
CA THR A 235 -4.98 -17.25 -10.65
C THR A 235 -5.49 -16.24 -11.66
N VAL A 236 -6.55 -16.58 -12.38
CA VAL A 236 -7.19 -15.69 -13.35
C VAL A 236 -8.61 -15.37 -12.87
N PHE A 237 -8.92 -14.08 -12.74
CA PHE A 237 -10.26 -13.57 -12.48
C PHE A 237 -10.79 -12.88 -13.75
N GLU A 238 -11.67 -13.53 -14.51
CA GLU A 238 -12.23 -12.98 -15.75
C GLU A 238 -13.38 -11.99 -15.50
N LYS A 239 -13.94 -12.03 -14.29
CA LYS A 239 -15.04 -11.20 -13.79
C LYS A 239 -14.68 -10.64 -12.41
N PRO A 240 -15.45 -9.68 -11.87
CA PRO A 240 -15.08 -8.97 -10.65
C PRO A 240 -14.77 -9.91 -9.49
N ALA A 241 -13.64 -9.64 -8.83
CA ALA A 241 -13.18 -10.36 -7.64
C ALA A 241 -13.28 -9.42 -6.44
N ILE A 242 -14.13 -9.79 -5.47
CA ILE A 242 -14.53 -8.91 -4.37
C ILE A 242 -13.90 -9.40 -3.07
N PHE A 243 -12.90 -8.67 -2.58
CA PHE A 243 -12.25 -8.84 -1.28
C PHE A 243 -12.54 -7.61 -0.41
N THR A 244 -13.82 -7.35 -0.11
CA THR A 244 -14.24 -6.16 0.65
C THR A 244 -15.12 -6.50 1.84
N HIS A 245 -15.43 -5.50 2.66
CA HIS A 245 -16.42 -5.61 3.74
C HIS A 245 -17.78 -4.99 3.37
N LYS A 246 -18.85 -5.41 4.08
CA LYS A 246 -20.24 -4.94 4.01
C LYS A 246 -20.51 -3.53 4.58
N LEU A 247 -19.65 -2.98 5.43
CA LEU A 247 -19.82 -1.64 6.03
C LEU A 247 -18.55 -0.80 5.80
N PHE A 248 -18.59 0.09 4.81
CA PHE A 248 -17.75 1.28 4.80
C PHE A 248 -18.67 2.51 4.89
N SER A 249 -19.21 2.72 6.08
CA SER A 249 -19.71 4.01 6.54
C SER A 249 -19.10 4.25 7.92
N LEU A 250 -17.99 4.99 7.93
CA LEU A 250 -17.40 5.69 9.08
C LEU A 250 -17.30 4.88 10.39
N MET A 251 -16.25 4.07 10.56
CA MET A 251 -15.71 3.82 11.90
C MET A 251 -14.17 3.83 11.90
N ARG A 252 -13.61 4.75 12.70
CA ARG A 252 -12.21 4.79 13.13
C ARG A 252 -11.92 3.54 13.98
N LEU A 253 -10.88 2.79 13.66
CA LEU A 253 -10.39 1.70 14.51
C LEU A 253 -9.42 2.27 15.56
N SER A 254 -9.77 2.10 16.83
CA SER A 254 -8.88 2.32 17.98
C SER A 254 -7.88 1.16 18.09
N SER A 255 -6.61 1.49 18.24
CA SER A 255 -5.51 0.56 18.43
C SER A 255 -5.55 -0.12 19.80
N THR A 256 -5.77 -1.44 19.85
CA THR A 256 -5.37 -2.27 20.99
C THR A 256 -4.69 -3.53 20.48
N ARG A 257 -3.41 -3.69 20.83
CA ARG A 257 -2.66 -4.93 20.66
C ARG A 257 -3.37 -6.05 21.42
N ARG A 258 -3.71 -7.16 20.76
CA ARG A 258 -4.12 -8.39 21.42
C ARG A 258 -3.11 -9.50 21.17
N SER A 259 -2.84 -10.22 22.25
CA SER A 259 -1.96 -11.37 22.38
C SER A 259 -2.42 -12.55 21.52
N TYR A 260 -1.46 -13.26 20.91
CA TYR A 260 -1.69 -14.52 20.22
C TYR A 260 -2.20 -15.58 21.21
N GLY A 261 -3.33 -16.22 20.90
CA GLY A 261 -3.80 -17.39 21.67
C GLY A 261 -5.30 -17.70 21.61
N SER A 262 -6.14 -16.83 21.06
CA SER A 262 -7.60 -17.04 20.97
C SER A 262 -8.10 -16.62 19.60
N MET A 263 -9.04 -17.39 19.02
CA MET A 263 -9.76 -17.03 17.81
C MET A 263 -10.29 -15.59 17.93
N PRO A 264 -10.10 -14.71 16.94
CA PRO A 264 -10.76 -13.41 16.97
C PRO A 264 -12.28 -13.63 16.92
N ASP A 265 -12.97 -12.90 17.80
CA ASP A 265 -14.42 -12.86 17.96
C ASP A 265 -15.16 -12.69 16.61
N GLU A 266 -16.41 -13.16 16.56
CA GLU A 266 -17.39 -13.08 15.46
C GLU A 266 -17.67 -11.67 14.88
N GLN A 267 -16.85 -10.66 15.17
CA GLN A 267 -17.07 -9.24 14.85
C GLN A 267 -16.00 -8.63 13.93
N SER A 268 -15.01 -9.39 13.45
CA SER A 268 -14.07 -8.87 12.44
C SER A 268 -14.77 -8.79 11.09
N SER A 269 -15.43 -7.65 10.86
CA SER A 269 -16.12 -7.32 9.62
C SER A 269 -15.22 -7.39 8.37
N SER A 270 -13.96 -6.97 8.46
CA SER A 270 -13.05 -6.90 7.31
C SER A 270 -12.61 -8.28 6.79
N VAL A 271 -12.42 -8.39 5.47
CA VAL A 271 -11.61 -9.49 4.90
C VAL A 271 -10.23 -9.41 5.55
N ARG A 272 -9.78 -10.53 6.12
CA ARG A 272 -8.54 -10.57 6.89
C ARG A 272 -7.71 -11.78 6.51
N PHE A 273 -6.45 -11.50 6.17
CA PHE A 273 -5.43 -12.51 5.94
C PHE A 273 -4.44 -12.46 7.10
N GLY A 274 -4.45 -13.51 7.92
CA GLY A 274 -3.63 -13.69 9.13
C GLY A 274 -2.26 -14.32 8.88
N GLY A 275 -1.91 -14.60 7.63
CA GLY A 275 -0.59 -15.10 7.22
C GLY A 275 -0.26 -14.67 5.80
N ASP A 276 0.90 -15.10 5.29
CA ASP A 276 1.41 -14.65 3.99
C ASP A 276 0.44 -14.88 2.84
N VAL A 277 0.26 -13.87 1.99
CA VAL A 277 -0.61 -13.93 0.81
C VAL A 277 0.21 -13.74 -0.44
N SER A 278 -0.01 -14.59 -1.44
CA SER A 278 0.71 -14.47 -2.71
C SER A 278 -0.29 -14.49 -3.88
N PHE A 279 -0.37 -13.35 -4.56
CA PHE A 279 -1.01 -13.13 -5.85
C PHE A 279 0.02 -13.10 -6.99
N GLU A 280 1.24 -13.60 -6.77
CA GLU A 280 2.31 -13.66 -7.76
C GLU A 280 1.79 -14.19 -9.11
N HIS A 281 2.03 -13.44 -10.19
CA HIS A 281 1.56 -13.75 -11.55
C HIS A 281 0.03 -13.92 -11.71
N ALA A 282 -0.78 -13.43 -10.75
CA ALA A 282 -2.23 -13.40 -10.91
C ALA A 282 -2.65 -12.38 -11.99
N ARG A 283 -3.83 -12.58 -12.56
CA ARG A 283 -4.40 -11.70 -13.59
C ARG A 283 -5.86 -11.38 -13.25
N PHE A 284 -6.14 -10.10 -13.06
CA PHE A 284 -7.48 -9.56 -12.85
C PHE A 284 -7.93 -8.90 -14.15
N LEU A 285 -8.80 -9.58 -14.92
CA LEU A 285 -9.27 -9.08 -16.23
C LEU A 285 -10.39 -8.05 -16.12
N ASP A 286 -11.06 -8.02 -14.97
CA ASP A 286 -12.13 -7.09 -14.58
C ASP A 286 -11.75 -6.47 -13.22
N SER A 287 -12.62 -5.61 -12.68
CA SER A 287 -12.34 -4.83 -11.46
C SER A 287 -11.96 -5.70 -10.25
N ALA A 288 -10.91 -5.28 -9.55
CA ALA A 288 -10.38 -5.97 -8.38
C ALA A 288 -10.56 -5.11 -7.12
N HIS A 289 -11.35 -5.60 -6.17
CA HIS A 289 -11.75 -4.82 -4.99
C HIS A 289 -11.10 -5.35 -3.72
N PHE A 290 -10.11 -4.65 -3.18
CA PHE A 290 -9.43 -4.97 -1.92
C PHE A 290 -9.71 -3.95 -0.80
N SER A 291 -10.59 -2.97 -1.04
CA SER A 291 -10.81 -1.85 -0.12
C SER A 291 -11.17 -2.32 1.29
N GLY A 292 -10.46 -1.80 2.29
CA GLY A 292 -10.63 -2.15 3.71
C GLY A 292 -10.12 -3.55 4.10
N THR A 293 -9.39 -4.24 3.23
CA THR A 293 -8.76 -5.53 3.58
C THR A 293 -7.60 -5.32 4.55
N ILE A 294 -7.49 -6.23 5.53
CA ILE A 294 -6.40 -6.26 6.50
C ILE A 294 -5.50 -7.45 6.20
N PHE A 295 -4.22 -7.18 5.98
CA PHE A 295 -3.16 -8.15 5.80
C PHE A 295 -2.21 -8.07 6.99
N ASP A 296 -2.25 -9.09 7.86
CA ASP A 296 -1.44 -9.11 9.09
C ASP A 296 0.04 -9.41 8.81
N ASP A 297 0.34 -10.06 7.68
CA ASP A 297 1.68 -10.47 7.26
C ASP A 297 1.97 -10.06 5.80
N GLU A 298 2.97 -10.69 5.16
CA GLU A 298 3.50 -10.25 3.86
C GLU A 298 2.50 -10.55 2.73
N VAL A 299 2.37 -9.60 1.81
CA VAL A 299 1.55 -9.75 0.61
C VAL A 299 2.40 -9.53 -0.63
N ASP A 300 2.42 -10.53 -1.49
CA ASP A 300 3.17 -10.54 -2.73
C ASP A 300 2.22 -10.45 -3.92
N PHE A 301 2.19 -9.28 -4.57
CA PHE A 301 1.54 -9.02 -5.85
C PHE A 301 2.54 -9.03 -7.02
N SER A 302 3.79 -9.45 -6.83
CA SER A 302 4.81 -9.30 -7.87
C SER A 302 4.39 -9.92 -9.21
N PHE A 303 4.65 -9.18 -10.29
CA PHE A 303 4.26 -9.54 -11.66
C PHE A 303 2.75 -9.78 -11.88
N THR A 304 1.88 -9.29 -11.00
CA THR A 304 0.42 -9.29 -11.19
C THR A 304 0.03 -8.31 -12.30
N GLU A 305 -1.00 -8.66 -13.07
CA GLU A 305 -1.63 -7.78 -14.05
C GLU A 305 -3.07 -7.42 -13.62
N PHE A 306 -3.33 -6.12 -13.45
CA PHE A 306 -4.67 -5.57 -13.28
C PHE A 306 -5.10 -4.92 -14.60
N VAL A 307 -5.97 -5.59 -15.35
CA VAL A 307 -6.43 -5.13 -16.67
C VAL A 307 -7.45 -4.00 -16.54
N ASP A 308 -8.32 -4.09 -15.52
CA ASP A 308 -9.31 -3.06 -15.18
C ASP A 308 -8.94 -2.34 -13.86
N ASP A 309 -9.84 -1.50 -13.35
CA ASP A 309 -9.63 -0.70 -12.15
C ASP A 309 -9.34 -1.56 -10.90
N ALA A 310 -8.38 -1.11 -10.10
CA ALA A 310 -7.96 -1.78 -8.88
C ALA A 310 -8.12 -0.88 -7.64
N TYR A 311 -8.84 -1.39 -6.64
CA TYR A 311 -9.31 -0.62 -5.48
C TYR A 311 -8.61 -1.11 -4.20
N PHE A 312 -7.67 -0.33 -3.68
CA PHE A 312 -6.88 -0.60 -2.46
C PHE A 312 -7.09 0.47 -1.38
N GLN A 313 -8.26 1.13 -1.35
CA GLN A 313 -8.50 2.18 -0.38
C GLN A 313 -8.58 1.63 1.04
N ASN A 314 -8.01 2.34 2.01
CA ASN A 314 -8.05 1.98 3.43
C ASN A 314 -7.53 0.56 3.73
N ILE A 315 -6.66 0.00 2.89
CA ILE A 315 -6.00 -1.26 3.22
C ILE A 315 -5.03 -1.07 4.38
N ILE A 316 -4.80 -2.13 5.14
CA ILE A 316 -3.75 -2.17 6.15
C ILE A 316 -2.87 -3.38 5.85
N SER A 317 -1.58 -3.17 5.65
CA SER A 317 -0.62 -4.26 5.40
C SER A 317 0.68 -4.07 6.17
N LYS A 318 1.28 -5.17 6.61
CA LYS A 318 2.61 -5.19 7.24
C LYS A 318 3.76 -5.18 6.22
N MET A 319 3.67 -5.88 5.10
CA MET A 319 4.62 -5.73 3.98
C MET A 319 3.86 -5.99 2.70
N MET A 320 4.09 -5.18 1.66
CA MET A 320 3.41 -5.35 0.39
C MET A 320 4.37 -5.15 -0.78
N ASP A 321 4.42 -6.15 -1.65
CA ASP A 321 5.29 -6.17 -2.82
C ASP A 321 4.47 -6.09 -4.12
N PHE A 322 4.55 -4.96 -4.80
CA PHE A 322 3.99 -4.68 -6.13
C PHE A 322 5.07 -4.67 -7.22
N SER A 323 6.23 -5.30 -6.99
CA SER A 323 7.34 -5.25 -7.94
C SER A 323 6.95 -5.86 -9.30
N GLY A 324 7.19 -5.13 -10.38
CA GLY A 324 6.83 -5.55 -11.74
C GLY A 324 5.33 -5.62 -12.04
N VAL A 325 4.47 -5.10 -11.15
CA VAL A 325 3.02 -5.05 -11.39
C VAL A 325 2.67 -4.10 -12.54
N THR A 326 1.64 -4.46 -13.30
CA THR A 326 1.05 -3.60 -14.33
C THR A 326 -0.40 -3.28 -13.99
N PHE A 327 -0.70 -1.99 -13.82
CA PHE A 327 -2.06 -1.46 -13.71
C PHE A 327 -2.47 -0.83 -15.04
N ASN A 328 -3.37 -1.46 -15.80
CA ASN A 328 -3.78 -0.98 -17.12
C ASN A 328 -4.80 0.17 -17.07
N LYS A 329 -5.64 0.20 -16.02
CA LYS A 329 -6.62 1.26 -15.72
C LYS A 329 -6.29 1.94 -14.39
N SER A 330 -7.27 2.56 -13.75
CA SER A 330 -7.06 3.36 -12.55
C SER A 330 -6.73 2.48 -11.35
N SER A 331 -5.84 2.97 -10.50
CA SER A 331 -5.44 2.30 -9.26
C SER A 331 -5.58 3.27 -8.09
N HIS A 332 -6.28 2.82 -7.05
CA HIS A 332 -6.69 3.68 -5.95
C HIS A 332 -6.17 3.16 -4.61
N PHE A 333 -5.15 3.82 -4.07
CA PHE A 333 -4.52 3.56 -2.77
C PHE A 333 -4.86 4.64 -1.73
N VAL A 334 -5.98 5.35 -1.92
CA VAL A 334 -6.41 6.44 -1.03
C VAL A 334 -6.53 5.91 0.40
N LYS A 335 -5.84 6.56 1.36
CA LYS A 335 -5.81 6.16 2.78
C LYS A 335 -5.26 4.75 3.02
N ALA A 336 -4.53 4.16 2.07
CA ALA A 336 -3.83 2.90 2.30
C ALA A 336 -2.75 3.08 3.36
N THR A 337 -2.63 2.14 4.29
CA THR A 337 -1.63 2.13 5.36
C THR A 337 -0.69 0.94 5.20
N PHE A 338 0.58 1.23 4.94
CA PHE A 338 1.66 0.26 4.82
C PHE A 338 2.55 0.35 6.08
N ASN A 339 2.30 -0.54 7.04
CA ASN A 339 2.98 -0.57 8.34
C ASN A 339 4.45 -1.03 8.26
N GLY A 340 4.82 -1.76 7.21
CA GLY A 340 6.21 -2.13 6.93
C GLY A 340 6.57 -1.87 5.48
N ALA A 341 7.59 -2.57 4.96
CA ALA A 341 8.18 -2.19 3.69
C ALA A 341 7.17 -2.32 2.54
N SER A 342 7.13 -1.30 1.68
CA SER A 342 6.31 -1.29 0.47
C SER A 342 7.20 -1.20 -0.76
N ARG A 343 7.04 -2.13 -1.70
CA ARG A 343 7.87 -2.20 -2.91
C ARG A 343 7.01 -2.02 -4.14
N PHE A 344 7.25 -0.96 -4.89
CA PHE A 344 6.68 -0.69 -6.21
C PHE A 344 7.79 -0.74 -7.28
N PHE A 345 8.81 -1.58 -7.07
CA PHE A 345 9.97 -1.58 -7.96
C PHE A 345 9.58 -2.01 -9.38
N ASN A 346 9.94 -1.21 -10.38
CA ASN A 346 9.63 -1.49 -11.80
C ASN A 346 8.12 -1.67 -12.09
N THR A 347 7.25 -1.12 -11.24
CA THR A 347 5.79 -1.11 -11.44
C THR A 347 5.41 -0.12 -12.55
N THR A 348 4.42 -0.46 -13.37
CA THR A 348 3.89 0.40 -14.43
C THR A 348 2.41 0.72 -14.22
N PHE A 349 2.10 2.01 -14.12
CA PHE A 349 0.74 2.53 -14.05
C PHE A 349 0.38 3.14 -15.41
N HIS A 350 -0.51 2.50 -16.16
CA HIS A 350 -1.03 3.00 -17.42
C HIS A 350 -2.18 3.99 -17.22
N GLY A 351 -3.11 3.70 -16.30
CA GLY A 351 -4.15 4.62 -15.86
C GLY A 351 -3.72 5.44 -14.64
N ASP A 352 -4.67 6.19 -14.08
CA ASP A 352 -4.40 7.11 -12.98
C ASP A 352 -4.02 6.35 -11.69
N ALA A 353 -3.05 6.85 -10.97
CA ALA A 353 -2.56 6.26 -9.74
C ALA A 353 -2.75 7.23 -8.57
N ASN A 354 -3.69 6.92 -7.68
CA ASN A 354 -4.06 7.79 -6.58
C ASN A 354 -3.62 7.21 -5.23
N PHE A 355 -2.60 7.81 -4.63
CA PHE A 355 -2.05 7.53 -3.31
C PHE A 355 -2.38 8.64 -2.29
N ALA A 356 -3.43 9.42 -2.53
CA ALA A 356 -3.78 10.53 -1.65
C ALA A 356 -4.04 10.04 -0.21
N GLU A 357 -3.51 10.76 0.77
CA GLU A 357 -3.60 10.43 2.21
C GLU A 357 -3.05 9.02 2.56
N ALA A 358 -2.22 8.41 1.70
CA ALA A 358 -1.59 7.12 1.99
C ALA A 358 -0.46 7.28 3.02
N THR A 359 -0.32 6.29 3.90
CA THR A 359 0.70 6.28 4.96
C THR A 359 1.67 5.13 4.77
N PHE A 360 2.96 5.44 4.71
CA PHE A 360 4.08 4.52 4.60
C PHE A 360 4.93 4.60 5.88
N GLU A 361 4.70 3.69 6.81
CA GLU A 361 5.37 3.71 8.12
C GLU A 361 6.82 3.22 8.04
N SER A 362 7.16 2.44 7.01
CA SER A 362 8.50 1.93 6.74
C SER A 362 8.99 2.32 5.35
N SER A 363 10.07 1.69 4.87
CA SER A 363 10.68 2.05 3.60
C SER A 363 9.71 1.86 2.43
N ALA A 364 9.65 2.87 1.57
CA ALA A 364 8.81 2.87 0.38
C ALA A 364 9.68 2.97 -0.87
N ASN A 365 9.62 1.95 -1.72
CA ASN A 365 10.48 1.83 -2.89
C ASN A 365 9.68 2.01 -4.19
N PHE A 366 9.72 3.22 -4.75
CA PHE A 366 9.18 3.57 -6.07
C PHE A 366 10.27 3.66 -7.14
N THR A 367 11.36 2.91 -6.98
CA THR A 367 12.47 2.91 -7.94
C THR A 367 12.03 2.31 -9.27
N ALA A 368 12.36 2.99 -10.38
CA ALA A 368 12.00 2.61 -11.75
C ALA A 368 10.48 2.49 -12.01
N VAL A 369 9.65 3.15 -11.20
CA VAL A 369 8.20 3.23 -11.44
C VAL A 369 7.92 4.07 -12.69
N ARG A 370 6.93 3.64 -13.48
CA ARG A 370 6.48 4.35 -14.68
C ARG A 370 5.01 4.75 -14.54
N PHE A 371 4.76 6.04 -14.37
CA PHE A 371 3.42 6.64 -14.44
C PHE A 371 3.17 7.16 -15.85
N LYS A 372 2.29 6.50 -16.60
CA LYS A 372 1.90 6.93 -17.96
C LYS A 372 0.73 7.91 -17.96
N ALA A 373 -0.10 7.89 -16.91
CA ALA A 373 -1.18 8.84 -16.65
C ALA A 373 -0.93 9.63 -15.35
N ILE A 374 -1.96 10.23 -14.76
CA ILE A 374 -1.83 11.13 -13.60
C ILE A 374 -1.44 10.33 -12.35
N ALA A 375 -0.50 10.86 -11.57
CA ALA A 375 -0.10 10.30 -10.29
C ALA A 375 -0.32 11.34 -9.17
N ILE A 376 -1.13 10.98 -8.18
CA ILE A 376 -1.47 11.87 -7.06
C ILE A 376 -0.94 11.24 -5.78
N LEU A 377 -0.03 11.92 -5.09
CA LEU A 377 0.47 11.51 -3.77
C LEU A 377 0.09 12.53 -2.70
N ASP A 378 -0.90 13.37 -2.95
CA ASP A 378 -1.26 14.49 -2.08
C ASP A 378 -1.55 14.03 -0.64
N GLU A 379 -1.02 14.78 0.34
CA GLU A 379 -1.16 14.48 1.77
C GLU A 379 -0.61 13.10 2.20
N ALA A 380 0.15 12.41 1.35
CA ALA A 380 0.80 11.16 1.72
C ALA A 380 1.87 11.39 2.80
N CYS A 381 2.01 10.42 3.71
CA CYS A 381 2.95 10.46 4.81
C CYS A 381 3.98 9.33 4.69
N PHE A 382 5.26 9.66 4.64
CA PHE A 382 6.39 8.73 4.60
C PHE A 382 7.20 8.83 5.90
N SER A 383 6.99 7.90 6.83
CA SER A 383 7.66 7.89 8.15
C SER A 383 9.11 7.39 8.09
N ALA A 384 9.52 6.74 6.99
CA ALA A 384 10.88 6.26 6.77
C ALA A 384 11.43 6.70 5.40
N GLY A 385 12.45 6.01 4.88
CA GLY A 385 13.08 6.36 3.61
C GLY A 385 12.19 6.05 2.40
N ALA A 386 11.96 7.05 1.54
CA ALA A 386 11.24 6.92 0.28
C ALA A 386 12.20 7.09 -0.92
N SER A 387 12.22 6.10 -1.81
CA SER A 387 13.05 6.12 -3.03
C SER A 387 12.18 6.25 -4.27
N PHE A 388 12.42 7.28 -5.08
CA PHE A 388 11.80 7.55 -6.38
C PHE A 388 12.85 7.56 -7.51
N ARG A 389 13.96 6.83 -7.33
CA ARG A 389 15.06 6.80 -8.31
C ARG A 389 14.59 6.26 -9.64
N HIS A 390 15.03 6.85 -10.74
CA HIS A 390 14.61 6.44 -12.10
C HIS A 390 13.08 6.46 -12.33
N LEU A 391 12.31 7.11 -11.46
CA LEU A 391 10.88 7.27 -11.66
C LEU A 391 10.64 8.06 -12.94
N THR A 392 9.65 7.65 -13.72
CA THR A 392 9.22 8.38 -14.90
C THR A 392 7.74 8.73 -14.80
N SER A 393 7.39 10.01 -14.97
CA SER A 393 6.01 10.46 -15.11
C SER A 393 5.79 11.14 -16.46
N LYS A 394 4.80 10.66 -17.22
CA LYS A 394 4.41 11.24 -18.52
C LYS A 394 3.31 12.29 -18.43
N GLN A 395 2.68 12.43 -17.27
CA GLN A 395 1.62 13.41 -16.99
C GLN A 395 1.88 14.05 -15.61
N ILE A 396 0.88 14.76 -15.10
CA ILE A 396 0.90 15.41 -13.78
C ILE A 396 1.32 14.40 -12.71
N PHE A 397 2.29 14.82 -11.90
CA PHE A 397 2.74 14.13 -10.71
C PHE A 397 2.65 15.09 -9.53
N SER A 398 1.71 14.88 -8.62
CA SER A 398 1.42 15.79 -7.52
C SER A 398 1.99 15.28 -6.20
N LEU A 399 2.72 16.13 -5.47
CA LEU A 399 3.26 15.90 -4.13
C LEU A 399 2.76 16.98 -3.14
N ARG A 400 1.55 17.50 -3.34
CA ARG A 400 1.03 18.58 -2.52
C ARG A 400 0.83 18.12 -1.08
N ALA A 401 1.29 18.92 -0.12
CA ALA A 401 1.20 18.65 1.31
C ALA A 401 1.75 17.28 1.75
N VAL A 402 2.68 16.70 0.97
CA VAL A 402 3.34 15.45 1.31
C VAL A 402 4.30 15.64 2.47
N LYS A 403 4.31 14.68 3.38
CA LYS A 403 5.18 14.66 4.56
C LYS A 403 6.22 13.56 4.42
N PHE A 404 7.48 13.95 4.34
CA PHE A 404 8.61 13.04 4.37
C PHE A 404 9.33 13.17 5.72
N ALA A 405 9.39 12.12 6.53
CA ALA A 405 10.16 12.14 7.78
C ALA A 405 11.68 12.16 7.53
N ARG A 406 12.12 11.59 6.40
CA ARG A 406 13.53 11.54 5.93
C ARG A 406 13.64 12.07 4.51
N MET A 407 14.85 12.38 4.06
CA MET A 407 15.12 12.95 2.76
C MET A 407 14.75 11.98 1.61
N PRO A 408 13.78 12.33 0.74
CA PRO A 408 13.38 11.46 -0.37
C PRO A 408 14.47 11.41 -1.47
N ASP A 409 14.56 10.28 -2.17
CA ASP A 409 15.52 10.06 -3.25
C ASP A 409 14.88 10.23 -4.63
N PHE A 410 15.08 11.39 -5.27
CA PHE A 410 14.65 11.67 -6.65
C PHE A 410 15.79 11.61 -7.67
N ILE A 411 16.90 10.92 -7.36
CA ILE A 411 18.04 10.84 -8.28
C ILE A 411 17.60 10.16 -9.57
N GLN A 412 17.85 10.82 -10.71
CA GLN A 412 17.45 10.36 -12.05
C GLN A 412 15.93 10.17 -12.22
N ALA A 413 15.10 10.82 -11.40
CA ALA A 413 13.67 10.93 -11.67
C ALA A 413 13.44 11.88 -12.86
N HIS A 414 12.51 11.51 -13.74
CA HIS A 414 12.14 12.25 -14.93
C HIS A 414 10.65 12.53 -14.94
N PHE A 415 10.30 13.81 -14.97
CA PHE A 415 8.92 14.26 -15.08
C PHE A 415 8.76 15.04 -16.38
N LYS A 416 7.73 14.72 -17.16
CA LYS A 416 7.42 15.47 -18.40
C LYS A 416 7.01 16.90 -18.06
N GLU A 417 6.17 17.05 -17.05
CA GLU A 417 5.77 18.32 -16.45
C GLU A 417 6.31 18.37 -15.03
N PRO A 418 6.81 19.52 -14.57
CA PRO A 418 7.42 19.59 -13.25
C PRO A 418 6.38 19.33 -12.15
N PRO A 419 6.72 18.55 -11.11
CA PRO A 419 5.76 18.09 -10.11
C PRO A 419 5.31 19.22 -9.18
N ASP A 420 4.07 19.18 -8.70
CA ASP A 420 3.58 20.11 -7.67
C ASP A 420 4.25 19.79 -6.32
N LEU A 421 4.88 20.80 -5.70
CA LEU A 421 5.63 20.70 -4.44
C LEU A 421 5.02 21.57 -3.33
N ASP A 422 3.82 22.08 -3.53
CA ASP A 422 3.18 23.00 -2.58
C ASP A 422 3.00 22.36 -1.21
N LEU A 423 3.38 23.08 -0.16
CA LEU A 423 3.28 22.66 1.24
C LEU A 423 4.04 21.36 1.58
N ILE A 424 5.07 20.99 0.81
CA ILE A 424 5.90 19.83 1.13
C ILE A 424 6.63 20.02 2.48
N GLU A 425 6.57 18.98 3.33
CA GLU A 425 7.28 18.92 4.61
C GLU A 425 8.38 17.85 4.54
N ILE A 426 9.62 18.24 4.87
CA ILE A 426 10.77 17.33 4.90
C ILE A 426 11.42 17.40 6.28
N GLY A 427 11.41 16.28 6.98
CA GLY A 427 12.03 16.08 8.28
C GLY A 427 13.55 16.00 8.22
N ARG A 428 14.17 15.85 9.39
CA ARG A 428 15.63 15.78 9.50
C ARG A 428 16.12 14.38 9.15
N GLU A 429 17.12 14.30 8.28
CA GLU A 429 17.75 13.03 7.92
C GLU A 429 18.38 12.32 9.12
N ALA A 430 18.22 11.00 9.17
CA ALA A 430 18.83 10.16 10.20
C ALA A 430 20.34 9.97 9.94
N PRO A 431 21.17 9.81 10.99
CA PRO A 431 22.59 9.50 10.80
C PRO A 431 22.74 8.16 10.07
N GLY A 432 23.49 8.15 8.96
CA GLY A 432 23.74 6.95 8.15
C GLY A 432 23.87 7.21 6.65
N LEU A 433 23.27 8.28 6.13
CA LEU A 433 23.43 8.67 4.72
C LEU A 433 24.78 9.36 4.51
N SER A 434 25.47 9.07 3.40
CA SER A 434 26.72 9.76 3.09
C SER A 434 26.46 11.24 2.76
N PRO A 435 27.38 12.17 3.08
CA PRO A 435 27.23 13.58 2.72
C PRO A 435 27.05 13.80 1.21
N GLU A 436 27.67 12.96 0.38
CA GLU A 436 27.58 13.03 -1.08
C GLU A 436 26.17 12.69 -1.58
N GLU A 437 25.59 11.59 -1.09
CA GLU A 437 24.22 11.19 -1.43
C GLU A 437 23.20 12.21 -0.94
N LEU A 438 23.36 12.72 0.29
CA LEU A 438 22.48 13.75 0.84
C LEU A 438 22.50 15.02 -0.03
N THR A 439 23.69 15.44 -0.44
CA THR A 439 23.87 16.59 -1.34
C THR A 439 23.22 16.33 -2.71
N ALA A 440 23.37 15.11 -3.25
CA ALA A 440 22.74 14.73 -4.52
C ALA A 440 21.20 14.74 -4.46
N ARG A 441 20.62 14.29 -3.34
CA ARG A 441 19.16 14.33 -3.11
C ARG A 441 18.65 15.77 -3.02
N TRP A 442 19.32 16.64 -2.27
CA TRP A 442 18.95 18.07 -2.20
C TRP A 442 19.06 18.76 -3.56
N ARG A 443 20.10 18.43 -4.33
CA ARG A 443 20.26 18.93 -5.69
C ARG A 443 19.14 18.48 -6.63
N ALA A 444 18.62 17.26 -6.45
CA ALA A 444 17.47 16.77 -7.22
C ALA A 444 16.21 17.58 -6.90
N LEU A 445 15.84 17.74 -5.62
CA LEU A 445 14.70 18.58 -5.20
C LEU A 445 14.82 20.02 -5.69
N LYS A 446 16.01 20.61 -5.52
CA LYS A 446 16.30 21.98 -5.97
C LYS A 446 16.06 22.15 -7.47
N ARG A 447 16.47 21.18 -8.30
CA ARG A 447 16.23 21.22 -9.75
C ARG A 447 14.74 21.18 -10.09
N MET A 448 13.95 20.38 -9.37
CA MET A 448 12.51 20.31 -9.57
C MET A 448 11.82 21.62 -9.18
N ALA A 449 12.17 22.21 -8.03
CA ALA A 449 11.64 23.50 -7.60
C ALA A 449 12.00 24.66 -8.57
N MET A 450 13.15 24.57 -9.25
CA MET A 450 13.51 25.54 -10.29
C MET A 450 12.63 25.39 -11.54
N GLN A 451 12.31 24.16 -11.93
CA GLN A 451 11.50 23.89 -13.13
C GLN A 451 10.03 24.30 -12.95
N THR A 452 9.48 24.19 -11.75
CA THR A 452 8.12 24.68 -11.41
C THR A 452 8.02 26.20 -11.29
N GLY A 453 9.15 26.90 -11.16
CA GLY A 453 9.16 28.34 -10.91
C GLY A 453 8.91 28.73 -9.44
N HIS A 454 8.86 27.79 -8.50
CA HIS A 454 8.70 28.10 -7.08
C HIS A 454 10.01 28.68 -6.50
N HIS A 455 10.10 30.02 -6.49
CA HIS A 455 11.27 30.76 -6.04
C HIS A 455 11.63 30.51 -4.56
N TYR A 456 10.63 30.39 -3.69
CA TYR A 456 10.83 30.10 -2.27
C TYR A 456 11.51 28.75 -2.05
N TYR A 457 10.94 27.67 -2.60
CA TYR A 457 11.50 26.32 -2.48
C TYR A 457 12.87 26.19 -3.15
N THR A 458 13.09 26.87 -4.27
CA THR A 458 14.40 26.94 -4.92
C THR A 458 15.48 27.48 -3.97
N ALA A 459 15.21 28.59 -3.27
CA ALA A 459 16.14 29.18 -2.32
C ALA A 459 16.32 28.30 -1.07
N LEU A 460 15.23 27.74 -0.54
CA LEU A 460 15.25 26.83 0.60
C LEU A 460 16.11 25.59 0.34
N PHE A 461 15.89 24.92 -0.78
CA PHE A 461 16.62 23.69 -1.13
C PHE A 461 18.09 23.99 -1.46
N ALA A 462 18.42 25.16 -2.00
CA ALA A 462 19.80 25.60 -2.17
C ALA A 462 20.54 25.82 -0.84
N ALA A 463 19.84 26.38 0.15
CA ALA A 463 20.36 26.54 1.51
C ALA A 463 20.65 25.18 2.16
N GLU A 464 19.71 24.24 2.06
CA GLU A 464 19.90 22.88 2.60
C GLU A 464 20.98 22.08 1.85
N GLU A 465 21.10 22.20 0.53
CA GLU A 465 22.22 21.60 -0.22
C GLU A 465 23.57 22.11 0.30
N THR A 466 23.67 23.42 0.56
CA THR A 466 24.92 24.03 1.07
C THR A 466 25.26 23.52 2.48
N LYS A 467 24.25 23.30 3.34
CA LYS A 467 24.45 22.69 4.66
C LYS A 467 24.91 21.24 4.54
N ALA A 468 24.29 20.45 3.66
CA ALA A 468 24.65 19.05 3.43
C ALA A 468 26.07 18.88 2.89
N ARG A 469 26.55 19.83 2.09
CA ARG A 469 27.89 19.80 1.48
C ARG A 469 29.03 20.13 2.44
N ARG A 470 28.76 20.65 3.65
CA ARG A 470 29.80 21.11 4.60
C ARG A 470 30.90 20.08 4.91
N PRO A 471 30.60 18.80 5.18
CA PRO A 471 31.67 17.83 5.44
C PRO A 471 32.61 17.66 4.24
N ILE A 472 32.06 17.76 3.02
CA ILE A 472 32.82 17.66 1.76
C ILE A 472 33.67 18.92 1.55
N ASP A 473 33.07 20.09 1.71
CA ASP A 473 33.75 21.37 1.49
C ASP A 473 34.85 21.63 2.52
N LEU A 474 34.74 21.11 3.74
CA LEU A 474 35.81 21.23 4.74
C LEU A 474 37.15 20.69 4.21
N VAL A 475 37.10 19.58 3.48
CA VAL A 475 38.29 18.92 2.93
C VAL A 475 38.63 19.48 1.54
N GLN A 476 37.65 19.59 0.65
CA GLN A 476 37.90 19.93 -0.75
C GLN A 476 37.99 21.43 -1.03
N ARG A 477 37.24 22.27 -0.29
CA ARG A 477 37.10 23.71 -0.52
C ARG A 477 36.96 24.48 0.80
N PRO A 478 38.02 24.59 1.62
CA PRO A 478 37.93 25.16 2.97
C PRO A 478 37.38 26.60 2.98
N TRP A 479 37.72 27.41 1.97
CA TRP A 479 37.18 28.76 1.82
C TRP A 479 35.65 28.77 1.61
N ALA A 480 35.12 27.84 0.81
CA ALA A 480 33.68 27.71 0.59
C ALA A 480 32.95 27.26 1.88
N TRP A 481 33.60 26.40 2.67
CA TRP A 481 33.10 25.99 3.98
C TRP A 481 32.94 27.19 4.94
N VAL A 482 33.97 28.04 5.04
CA VAL A 482 33.93 29.26 5.86
C VAL A 482 32.83 30.21 5.37
N ILE A 483 32.79 30.47 4.06
CA ILE A 483 31.77 31.35 3.45
C ILE A 483 30.36 30.81 3.72
N GLY A 484 30.14 29.48 3.64
CA GLY A 484 28.85 28.86 3.91
C GLY A 484 28.36 29.05 5.36
N TRP A 485 29.28 29.12 6.34
CA TRP A 485 28.94 29.45 7.73
C TRP A 485 28.58 30.93 7.89
N ILE A 486 29.40 31.83 7.32
CA ILE A 486 29.16 33.27 7.33
C ILE A 486 27.79 33.58 6.68
N TYR A 487 27.52 33.00 5.51
CA TYR A 487 26.28 33.26 4.78
C TYR A 487 25.03 32.75 5.53
N GLN A 488 25.12 31.58 6.19
CA GLN A 488 24.05 31.11 7.08
C GLN A 488 23.83 32.07 8.26
N GLY A 489 24.90 32.47 8.93
CA GLY A 489 24.84 33.31 10.12
C GLY A 489 24.27 34.70 9.82
N LEU A 490 24.79 35.35 8.78
CA LEU A 490 24.41 36.73 8.44
C LEU A 490 23.00 36.85 7.86
N SER A 491 22.54 35.89 7.07
CA SER A 491 21.30 36.05 6.28
C SER A 491 20.39 34.83 6.19
N ASN A 492 20.76 33.71 6.82
CA ASN A 492 20.12 32.41 6.58
C ASN A 492 20.09 32.04 5.08
N PHE A 493 21.21 32.22 4.38
CA PHE A 493 21.30 32.02 2.93
C PHE A 493 20.33 32.92 2.11
N GLY A 494 20.10 34.15 2.58
CA GLY A 494 19.19 35.10 1.94
C GLY A 494 17.70 34.80 2.15
N LEU A 495 17.34 33.90 3.07
CA LEU A 495 15.95 33.63 3.47
C LEU A 495 15.47 34.55 4.59
N SER A 496 16.38 35.12 5.39
CA SER A 496 16.02 36.01 6.50
C SER A 496 16.30 37.47 6.13
N VAL A 497 15.25 38.29 6.13
CA VAL A 497 15.37 39.75 5.96
C VAL A 497 15.85 40.42 7.25
N GLY A 498 15.45 39.90 8.42
CA GLY A 498 15.75 40.53 9.72
C GLY A 498 17.18 40.32 10.23
N ARG A 499 17.82 39.17 9.95
CA ARG A 499 19.17 38.87 10.45
C ARG A 499 20.21 39.90 9.97
N PRO A 500 20.30 40.23 8.66
CA PRO A 500 21.26 41.22 8.19
C PRO A 500 21.05 42.59 8.85
N VAL A 501 19.79 43.02 8.98
CA VAL A 501 19.43 44.32 9.59
C VAL A 501 19.79 44.36 11.07
N ALA A 502 19.45 43.31 11.83
CA ALA A 502 19.76 43.25 13.25
C ALA A 502 21.27 43.25 13.50
N ILE A 503 22.03 42.46 12.72
CA ILE A 503 23.49 42.42 12.81
C ILE A 503 24.08 43.78 12.41
N TRP A 504 23.51 44.43 11.40
CA TRP A 504 23.95 45.74 10.94
C TRP A 504 23.75 46.80 12.02
N LEU A 505 22.55 46.91 12.61
CA LEU A 505 22.27 47.84 13.71
C LEU A 505 23.13 47.54 14.96
N ALA A 506 23.30 46.27 15.32
CA ALA A 506 24.17 45.88 16.43
C ALA A 506 25.64 46.26 16.16
N SER A 507 26.12 46.07 14.93
CA SER A 507 27.47 46.46 14.54
C SER A 507 27.67 47.98 14.60
N MET A 508 26.66 48.77 14.18
CA MET A 508 26.71 50.23 14.29
C MET A 508 26.79 50.69 15.74
N LEU A 509 25.99 50.09 16.63
CA LEU A 509 25.98 50.43 18.05
C LEU A 509 27.30 50.05 18.72
N TYR A 510 27.83 48.86 18.42
CA TYR A 510 29.12 48.41 18.92
C TYR A 510 30.26 49.35 18.50
N LEU A 511 30.27 49.73 17.23
CA LEU A 511 31.30 50.63 16.70
C LEU A 511 31.14 52.07 17.18
N ALA A 512 29.91 52.54 17.39
CA ALA A 512 29.65 53.82 18.03
C ALA A 512 30.24 53.86 19.45
N MET A 513 30.10 52.78 20.23
CA MET A 513 30.74 52.66 21.54
C MET A 513 32.28 52.64 21.42
N TYR A 514 32.84 51.90 20.46
CA TYR A 514 34.28 51.89 20.21
C TYR A 514 34.84 53.27 19.84
N TYR A 515 34.18 53.99 18.92
CA TYR A 515 34.60 55.34 18.53
C TYR A 515 34.49 56.32 19.69
N SER A 516 33.41 56.26 20.48
CA SER A 516 33.22 57.09 21.69
C SER A 516 34.28 56.81 22.75
N PHE A 517 34.68 55.56 22.93
CA PHE A 517 35.72 55.18 23.89
C PHE A 517 37.10 55.68 23.44
N ARG A 518 37.42 55.57 22.14
CA ARG A 518 38.72 55.99 21.60
C ARG A 518 38.86 57.51 21.44
N SER A 519 37.76 58.26 21.26
CA SER A 519 37.82 59.72 21.17
C SER A 519 38.00 60.43 22.52
N GLY A 520 37.70 59.75 23.64
CA GLY A 520 37.71 60.32 24.99
C GLY A 520 36.53 61.25 25.25
N ASN A 521 35.81 61.06 26.37
CA ASN A 521 34.52 61.71 26.64
C ASN A 521 34.56 63.25 26.69
N GLU A 522 35.70 63.87 27.02
CA GLU A 522 35.81 65.34 27.20
C GLU A 522 35.97 66.13 25.88
N ARG A 523 36.41 65.50 24.79
CA ARG A 523 36.76 66.20 23.52
C ARG A 523 35.65 66.23 22.49
N VAL A 524 34.55 65.52 22.73
CA VAL A 524 33.49 65.32 21.72
C VAL A 524 32.50 66.49 21.66
N GLY A 525 32.33 67.25 22.74
CA GLY A 525 31.34 68.34 22.82
C GLY A 525 31.51 69.43 21.73
N ASN A 526 32.75 69.81 21.42
CA ASN A 526 33.05 70.82 20.39
C ASN A 526 32.84 70.34 18.94
N CYS A 527 32.78 69.03 18.71
CA CYS A 527 32.52 68.46 17.38
C CYS A 527 31.05 68.13 17.15
N VAL A 528 30.28 67.99 18.23
CA VAL A 528 28.84 67.72 18.18
C VAL A 528 28.09 68.93 17.64
N THR A 529 28.46 70.14 18.09
CA THR A 529 27.94 71.42 17.58
C THR A 529 28.09 71.57 16.08
N LEU A 530 29.22 71.12 15.52
CA LEU A 530 29.54 71.26 14.10
C LEU A 530 28.68 70.36 13.19
N VAL A 531 28.07 69.30 13.74
CA VAL A 531 27.29 68.30 12.97
C VAL A 531 25.81 68.25 13.32
N THR A 532 25.46 68.53 14.58
CA THR A 532 24.05 68.50 15.03
C THR A 532 23.43 69.89 15.14
N GLY A 533 24.25 70.96 15.15
CA GLY A 533 23.79 72.32 15.41
C GLY A 533 23.37 72.57 16.86
N ASP A 534 23.51 71.57 17.74
CA ASP A 534 23.06 71.60 19.14
C ASP A 534 24.28 71.56 20.09
N PRO A 535 24.50 72.61 20.91
CA PRO A 535 25.59 72.66 21.88
C PRO A 535 25.46 71.72 23.08
N ASP A 536 24.26 71.19 23.36
CA ASP A 536 24.01 70.31 24.52
C ASP A 536 24.00 68.81 24.16
N ALA A 537 24.19 68.47 22.89
CA ALA A 537 24.15 67.08 22.46
C ALA A 537 25.38 66.29 22.96
N SER A 538 25.12 65.13 23.58
CA SER A 538 26.17 64.32 24.21
C SER A 538 27.17 63.75 23.18
N GLY A 539 28.44 63.59 23.57
CA GLY A 539 29.46 62.99 22.71
C GLY A 539 29.12 61.58 22.19
N ARG A 540 28.24 60.87 22.89
CA ARG A 540 27.69 59.57 22.45
C ARG A 540 26.82 59.70 21.20
N VAL A 541 26.08 60.81 21.05
CA VAL A 541 25.25 61.09 19.87
C VAL A 541 26.13 61.32 18.63
N ALA A 542 27.23 62.06 18.78
CA ALA A 542 28.19 62.25 17.69
C ALA A 542 28.87 60.95 17.25
N ALA A 543 29.22 60.05 18.18
CA ALA A 543 29.80 58.74 17.85
C ALA A 543 28.81 57.81 17.13
N VAL A 544 27.52 57.86 17.51
CA VAL A 544 26.45 57.14 16.79
C VAL A 544 26.25 57.70 15.39
N LEU A 545 26.20 59.02 15.23
CA LEU A 545 26.11 59.68 13.92
C LEU A 545 27.31 59.38 13.02
N TYR A 546 28.52 59.33 13.61
CA TYR A 546 29.72 58.90 12.90
C TYR A 546 29.59 57.49 12.33
N SER A 547 29.22 56.56 13.21
CA SER A 547 29.04 55.15 12.90
C SER A 547 27.98 54.98 11.80
N LEU A 548 26.84 55.66 11.92
CA LEU A 548 25.77 55.66 10.93
C LEU A 548 26.26 56.16 9.57
N LYS A 549 26.94 57.31 9.52
CA LYS A 549 27.46 57.86 8.26
C LYS A 549 28.46 56.90 7.63
N LYS A 550 29.40 56.33 8.40
CA LYS A 550 30.38 55.34 7.92
C LYS A 550 29.74 54.07 7.39
N ALA A 551 28.67 53.59 8.03
CA ALA A 551 27.93 52.40 7.61
C ALA A 551 27.19 52.58 6.26
N LEU A 552 26.88 53.82 5.87
CA LEU A 552 26.14 54.16 4.65
C LEU A 552 27.03 54.64 3.48
N VAL A 553 28.35 54.72 3.65
CA VAL A 553 29.26 55.22 2.61
C VAL A 553 29.30 54.30 1.39
N VAL A 554 29.40 52.98 1.61
CA VAL A 554 29.55 51.99 0.52
C VAL A 554 28.26 51.82 -0.28
N SER A 555 27.10 52.13 0.30
CA SER A 555 25.80 52.02 -0.35
C SER A 555 25.39 53.27 -1.14
N GLY A 556 26.23 54.31 -1.16
CA GLY A 556 25.96 55.56 -1.90
C GLY A 556 24.91 56.48 -1.26
N PHE A 557 24.33 56.08 -0.12
CA PHE A 557 23.36 56.89 0.62
C PHE A 557 23.99 58.04 1.41
N ALA A 558 25.30 57.98 1.70
CA ALA A 558 26.05 59.05 2.34
C ALA A 558 27.20 59.54 1.45
N LYS A 559 27.29 60.86 1.21
CA LYS A 559 28.45 61.48 0.54
C LYS A 559 29.67 61.48 1.47
N VAL A 560 30.85 61.29 0.88
CA VAL A 560 32.15 61.37 1.58
C VAL A 560 32.46 62.82 2.05
N GLN A 561 31.83 63.82 1.45
CA GLN A 561 31.95 65.23 1.84
C GLN A 561 31.48 65.47 3.29
N GLY A 562 32.33 66.12 4.10
CA GLY A 562 32.07 66.41 5.52
C GLY A 562 32.38 65.26 6.49
N LEU A 563 32.81 64.09 5.99
CA LEU A 563 33.23 62.97 6.85
C LEU A 563 34.67 63.14 7.33
N ASN A 564 35.54 63.71 6.47
CA ASN A 564 36.93 64.02 6.79
C ASN A 564 37.04 65.17 7.81
N ASP A 565 36.26 66.23 7.60
CA ASP A 565 36.18 67.38 8.53
C ASP A 565 35.72 66.93 9.93
N PHE A 566 34.79 65.96 9.96
CA PHE A 566 34.27 65.40 11.20
C PHE A 566 35.28 64.47 11.90
N THR A 567 36.07 63.68 11.14
CA THR A 567 37.19 62.91 11.72
C THR A 567 38.33 63.80 12.21
N ASP A 568 38.64 64.87 11.49
CA ASP A 568 39.66 65.84 11.89
C ASP A 568 39.27 66.54 13.18
N CYS A 569 37.99 66.84 13.37
CA CYS A 569 37.47 67.34 14.63
C CYS A 569 37.56 66.31 15.76
N LEU A 570 37.06 65.08 15.54
CA LEU A 570 37.02 64.02 16.57
C LEU A 570 38.40 63.57 17.08
N TYR A 571 39.42 63.63 16.22
CA TYR A 571 40.78 63.16 16.53
C TYR A 571 41.86 64.23 16.38
N ASN A 572 41.47 65.52 16.32
CA ASN A 572 42.37 66.68 16.28
C ASN A 572 43.41 66.61 15.14
N GLY A 573 42.98 66.17 13.95
CA GLY A 573 43.81 66.01 12.75
C GLY A 573 44.76 64.80 12.75
N ASN A 574 44.89 64.06 13.86
CA ASN A 574 45.76 62.88 13.97
C ASN A 574 44.93 61.63 14.27
N MET A 575 44.25 61.11 13.25
CA MET A 575 43.47 59.88 13.35
C MET A 575 44.40 58.67 13.56
N PRO A 576 44.26 57.92 14.67
CA PRO A 576 45.11 56.76 14.91
C PRO A 576 44.77 55.62 13.93
N LEU A 577 45.81 54.88 13.52
CA LEU A 577 45.75 53.89 12.43
C LEU A 577 44.70 52.78 12.68
N ASP A 578 44.49 52.41 13.95
CA ASP A 578 43.49 51.42 14.33
C ASP A 578 42.07 51.88 14.01
N VAL A 579 41.73 53.13 14.28
CA VAL A 579 40.40 53.70 14.00
C VAL A 579 40.16 53.79 12.49
N LEU A 580 41.20 54.09 11.69
CA LEU A 580 41.12 54.11 10.24
C LEU A 580 40.83 52.71 9.68
N LEU A 581 41.58 51.70 10.12
CA LEU A 581 41.40 50.31 9.69
C LEU A 581 40.02 49.77 10.09
N VAL A 582 39.58 50.04 11.32
CA VAL A 582 38.23 49.69 11.80
C VAL A 582 37.15 50.42 11.00
N GLY A 583 37.38 51.68 10.63
CA GLY A 583 36.46 52.45 9.77
C GLY A 583 36.30 51.86 8.37
N ILE A 584 37.39 51.40 7.75
CA ILE A 584 37.35 50.70 6.44
C ILE A 584 36.57 49.39 6.60
N ALA A 585 36.92 48.56 7.59
CA ALA A 585 36.24 47.29 7.86
C ALA A 585 34.74 47.46 8.16
N HIS A 586 34.37 48.51 8.89
CA HIS A 586 32.97 48.85 9.17
C HIS A 586 32.19 49.14 7.88
N SER A 587 32.76 49.94 7.00
CA SER A 587 32.10 50.35 5.75
C SER A 587 31.91 49.15 4.81
N THR A 588 32.91 48.27 4.68
CA THR A 588 32.83 47.07 3.84
C THR A 588 31.86 46.03 4.40
N PHE A 589 31.90 45.79 5.71
CA PHE A 589 30.97 44.88 6.38
C PHE A 589 29.52 45.38 6.31
N SER A 590 29.31 46.69 6.49
CA SER A 590 27.99 47.31 6.30
C SER A 590 27.48 47.14 4.87
N GLY A 591 28.35 47.37 3.87
CA GLY A 591 28.00 47.13 2.46
C GLY A 591 27.57 45.69 2.19
N LEU A 592 28.27 44.70 2.78
CA LEU A 592 27.90 43.29 2.68
C LEU A 592 26.53 43.00 3.31
N LEU A 593 26.24 43.54 4.50
CA LEU A 593 24.95 43.33 5.18
C LEU A 593 23.79 43.97 4.42
N ILE A 594 23.99 45.16 3.86
CA ILE A 594 23.01 45.84 3.01
C ILE A 594 22.75 45.01 1.74
N LEU A 595 23.80 44.49 1.10
CA LEU A 595 23.66 43.60 -0.06
C LEU A 595 22.84 42.34 0.29
N LEU A 596 23.14 41.70 1.43
CA LEU A 596 22.40 40.53 1.91
C LEU A 596 20.94 40.87 2.23
N PHE A 597 20.66 42.05 2.78
CA PHE A 597 19.32 42.55 3.02
C PHE A 597 18.54 42.74 1.71
N VAL A 598 19.13 43.40 0.71
CA VAL A 598 18.51 43.60 -0.61
C VAL A 598 18.26 42.26 -1.30
N LEU A 599 19.19 41.31 -1.18
CA LEU A 599 19.03 39.96 -1.72
C LEU A 599 17.88 39.21 -1.02
N ALA A 600 17.75 39.36 0.30
CA ALA A 600 16.64 38.79 1.05
C ALA A 600 15.29 39.42 0.68
N ILE A 601 15.22 40.74 0.49
CA ILE A 601 14.01 41.41 -0.03
C ILE A 601 13.66 40.87 -1.41
N ARG A 602 14.63 40.81 -2.33
CA ARG A 602 14.40 40.27 -3.67
C ARG A 602 13.84 38.86 -3.62
N ASN A 603 14.37 38.00 -2.76
CA ASN A 603 13.88 36.64 -2.58
C ASN A 603 12.45 36.63 -2.02
N HIS A 604 12.13 37.50 -1.06
CA HIS A 604 10.79 37.61 -0.47
C HIS A 604 9.76 38.13 -1.47
N MET A 605 10.12 39.13 -2.28
CA MET A 605 9.27 39.72 -3.32
C MET A 605 9.04 38.78 -4.51
N ARG A 606 9.93 37.81 -4.74
CA ARG A 606 9.74 36.74 -5.73
C ARG A 606 8.95 35.56 -5.19
N ALA A 607 8.83 35.43 -3.87
CA ALA A 607 8.14 34.32 -3.22
C ALA A 607 6.65 34.59 -2.98
N ARG A 608 6.26 35.86 -2.89
CA ARG A 608 4.86 36.32 -2.97
C ARG A 608 4.49 36.59 -4.42
#